data_AF-A0A3N0XBS7-F1
#
_entry.id   AF-A0A3N0XBS7-F1
#
_cell.length_a   1.000
_cell.length_b   1.000
_cell.length_c   1.000
_cell.angle_alpha   90.00
_cell.angle_beta   90.00
_cell.angle_gamma   90.00
#
_symmetry.space_group_name_H-M   'P 1'
#
loop_
_entity.id
_entity.type
_entity.pdbx_description
1 polymer ?
#
loop_
_entity_poly.entity_id
_entity_poly.type
_entity_poly.pdbx_seq_one_letter_code
_entity_poly.pdbx_strand_id
1 'polypeptide(L)'
;MTKELFIEKLNSIREQLNNSLNVIFLLSNGELKRADIIETTKESLVSQYQSSFNFLCTNDELSFLNLSSPDDRNNVLYLYDLPERPDLFSHLETLSSIQNIEELDYFNFTLDSLSDIEGYFVLFGTATNNVLFFRKQMSVNLFKRGKTYLKRLHDSQFTDVQDEFLRIDGKIDLFYVDSNVVIWNVKILERHYEFRYIMENEATQTLEQISGLEILENLDVLSERVSDVSFVRKLSKIASNSPVFTLPASSIIQFVRSHSILSEYFRFNNGENKIMLDTKKSQDWFLKLMNDDFLHSQLTDFHYQTPAKDKL
;
A
#
# COMPACT_ATOMS: atom_id res chain seq x y z
N MET A 1 9.26 2.05 -11.94
CA MET A 1 8.27 1.68 -12.98
C MET A 1 7.28 2.81 -13.17
N THR A 2 6.73 3.04 -14.38
CA THR A 2 5.66 4.04 -14.60
C THR A 2 4.28 3.39 -14.66
N LYS A 3 3.20 4.19 -14.57
CA LYS A 3 1.82 3.71 -14.72
C LYS A 3 1.63 3.03 -16.07
N GLU A 4 2.14 3.63 -17.13
CA GLU A 4 1.96 3.16 -18.51
C GLU A 4 2.57 1.76 -18.67
N LEU A 5 3.80 1.54 -18.20
CA LEU A 5 4.46 0.24 -18.25
C LEU A 5 3.70 -0.82 -17.45
N PHE A 6 3.20 -0.46 -16.26
CA PHE A 6 2.41 -1.37 -15.44
C PHE A 6 1.09 -1.76 -16.15
N ILE A 7 0.36 -0.79 -16.68
CA ILE A 7 -0.90 -1.02 -17.39
C ILE A 7 -0.68 -1.78 -18.69
N GLU A 8 0.40 -1.50 -19.44
CA GLU A 8 0.79 -2.25 -20.63
C GLU A 8 1.03 -3.73 -20.30
N LYS A 9 1.76 -4.01 -19.21
CA LYS A 9 1.95 -5.38 -18.73
C LYS A 9 0.62 -6.06 -18.42
N LEU A 10 -0.27 -5.41 -17.68
CA LEU A 10 -1.57 -6.00 -17.35
C LEU A 10 -2.45 -6.21 -18.59
N ASN A 11 -2.46 -5.27 -19.54
CA ASN A 11 -3.16 -5.40 -20.82
C ASN A 11 -2.67 -6.59 -21.63
N SER A 12 -1.34 -6.78 -21.69
CA SER A 12 -0.73 -7.89 -22.41
C SER A 12 -1.20 -9.27 -21.91
N ILE A 13 -1.59 -9.37 -20.63
CA ILE A 13 -2.13 -10.58 -20.02
C ILE A 13 -3.65 -10.64 -20.21
N ARG A 14 -4.35 -9.52 -20.00
CA ARG A 14 -5.81 -9.40 -20.14
C ARG A 14 -6.30 -9.84 -21.52
N GLU A 15 -5.55 -9.54 -22.58
CA GLU A 15 -5.94 -9.79 -23.97
C GLU A 15 -5.71 -11.24 -24.44
N GLN A 16 -5.14 -12.09 -23.58
CA GLN A 16 -4.86 -13.49 -23.91
C GLN A 16 -6.11 -14.37 -23.76
N LEU A 17 -6.30 -15.27 -24.72
CA LEU A 17 -7.47 -16.17 -24.77
C LEU A 17 -7.36 -17.40 -23.86
N ASN A 18 -6.17 -17.70 -23.32
CA ASN A 18 -5.90 -18.96 -22.59
C ASN A 18 -5.16 -18.71 -21.27
N ASN A 19 -5.60 -17.73 -20.49
CA ASN A 19 -5.01 -17.49 -19.17
C ASN A 19 -5.28 -18.66 -18.22
N SER A 20 -4.24 -19.07 -17.52
CA SER A 20 -4.28 -20.06 -16.45
C SER A 20 -3.78 -19.44 -15.16
N LEU A 21 -3.86 -20.20 -14.06
CA LEU A 21 -3.27 -19.77 -12.80
C LEU A 21 -2.70 -20.91 -11.98
N ASN A 22 -1.67 -20.57 -11.22
CA ASN A 22 -1.17 -21.38 -10.11
C ASN A 22 -1.33 -20.57 -8.82
N VAL A 23 -1.91 -21.20 -7.79
CA VAL A 23 -2.04 -20.59 -6.46
C VAL A 23 -1.01 -21.25 -5.54
N ILE A 24 -0.26 -20.42 -4.82
CA ILE A 24 0.76 -20.85 -3.86
C ILE A 24 0.42 -20.24 -2.50
N PHE A 25 0.11 -21.08 -1.52
CA PHE A 25 -0.11 -20.64 -0.14
C PHE A 25 1.21 -20.28 0.53
N LEU A 26 1.19 -19.17 1.26
CA LEU A 26 2.19 -18.80 2.26
C LEU A 26 1.68 -19.27 3.62
N LEU A 27 2.41 -20.17 4.26
CA LEU A 27 2.11 -20.65 5.61
C LEU A 27 2.80 -19.79 6.68
N SER A 28 2.31 -19.83 7.91
CA SER A 28 2.79 -19.03 9.04
C SER A 28 4.22 -19.38 9.49
N ASN A 29 4.74 -20.52 9.08
CA ASN A 29 6.14 -20.91 9.23
C ASN A 29 7.04 -20.37 8.08
N GLY A 30 6.48 -19.64 7.12
CA GLY A 30 7.17 -19.11 5.94
C GLY A 30 7.25 -20.07 4.76
N GLU A 31 6.72 -21.30 4.87
CA GLU A 31 6.74 -22.27 3.77
C GLU A 31 5.78 -21.90 2.64
N LEU A 32 6.19 -22.22 1.42
CA LEU A 32 5.40 -22.05 0.21
C LEU A 32 4.87 -23.40 -0.26
N LYS A 33 3.55 -23.53 -0.36
CA LYS A 33 2.88 -24.79 -0.78
C LYS A 33 1.91 -24.53 -1.92
N ARG A 34 1.95 -25.31 -2.99
CA ARG A 34 0.99 -25.20 -4.09
C ARG A 34 -0.40 -25.64 -3.66
N ALA A 35 -1.42 -24.93 -4.11
CA ALA A 35 -2.79 -25.37 -4.00
C ALA A 35 -3.15 -26.24 -5.21
N ASP A 36 -3.52 -27.50 -4.96
CA ASP A 36 -4.02 -28.40 -6.01
C ASP A 36 -5.50 -28.11 -6.30
N ILE A 37 -5.75 -27.12 -7.16
CA ILE A 37 -7.10 -26.68 -7.53
C ILE A 37 -7.52 -27.37 -8.82
N ILE A 38 -8.68 -28.04 -8.79
CA ILE A 38 -9.28 -28.67 -9.98
C ILE A 38 -9.60 -27.64 -11.08
N GLU A 39 -9.51 -28.07 -12.34
CA GLU A 39 -9.58 -27.17 -13.49
C GLU A 39 -10.86 -26.32 -13.56
N THR A 40 -12.02 -26.92 -13.30
CA THR A 40 -13.31 -26.21 -13.30
C THR A 40 -13.37 -25.07 -12.27
N THR A 41 -12.65 -25.21 -11.15
CA THR A 41 -12.57 -24.16 -10.13
C THR A 41 -11.54 -23.09 -10.53
N LYS A 42 -10.45 -23.47 -11.21
CA LYS A 42 -9.49 -22.52 -11.79
C LYS A 42 -10.15 -21.60 -12.81
N GLU A 43 -11.00 -22.11 -13.70
CA GLU A 43 -11.72 -21.30 -14.70
C GLU A 43 -12.54 -20.16 -14.06
N SER A 44 -13.21 -20.44 -12.93
CA SER A 44 -13.94 -19.41 -12.18
C SER A 44 -13.00 -18.35 -11.58
N LEU A 45 -11.87 -18.76 -11.02
CA LEU A 45 -10.87 -17.84 -10.47
C LEU A 45 -10.20 -17.00 -11.58
N VAL A 46 -9.91 -17.59 -12.74
CA VAL A 46 -9.40 -16.88 -13.91
C VAL A 46 -10.35 -15.77 -14.30
N SER A 47 -11.65 -16.06 -14.39
CA SER A 47 -12.68 -15.07 -14.73
C SER A 47 -12.75 -13.91 -13.72
N GLN A 48 -12.58 -14.22 -12.43
CA GLN A 48 -12.54 -13.20 -11.38
C GLN A 48 -11.32 -12.29 -11.49
N TYR A 49 -10.12 -12.85 -11.72
CA TYR A 49 -8.91 -12.03 -11.88
C TYR A 49 -8.89 -11.24 -13.19
N GLN A 50 -9.42 -11.80 -14.29
CA GLN A 50 -9.63 -11.04 -15.54
C GLN A 50 -10.51 -9.80 -15.30
N SER A 51 -11.55 -9.93 -14.49
CA SER A 51 -12.42 -8.80 -14.13
C SER A 51 -11.66 -7.72 -13.35
N SER A 52 -10.82 -8.12 -12.38
CA SER A 52 -9.96 -7.21 -11.63
C SER A 52 -8.94 -6.50 -12.51
N PHE A 53 -8.33 -7.21 -13.47
CA PHE A 53 -7.38 -6.62 -14.43
C PHE A 53 -8.10 -5.65 -15.37
N ASN A 54 -9.29 -6.02 -15.85
CA ASN A 54 -10.08 -5.12 -16.69
C ASN A 54 -10.38 -3.81 -15.96
N PHE A 55 -10.80 -3.88 -14.69
CA PHE A 55 -11.01 -2.69 -13.86
C PHE A 55 -9.75 -1.83 -13.77
N LEU A 56 -8.57 -2.41 -13.51
CA LEU A 56 -7.32 -1.66 -13.44
C LEU A 56 -6.94 -0.99 -14.76
N CYS A 57 -7.10 -1.71 -15.87
CA CYS A 57 -6.66 -1.26 -17.19
C CYS A 57 -7.60 -0.23 -17.84
N THR A 58 -8.88 -0.19 -17.46
CA THR A 58 -9.87 0.73 -18.06
C THR A 58 -10.25 1.87 -17.12
N ASN A 59 -9.67 1.95 -15.93
CA ASN A 59 -9.99 2.99 -14.97
C ASN A 59 -9.02 4.17 -15.09
N ASP A 60 -9.45 5.19 -15.84
CA ASP A 60 -8.68 6.41 -16.06
C ASP A 60 -8.49 7.24 -14.79
N GLU A 61 -9.37 7.10 -13.79
CA GLU A 61 -9.27 7.79 -12.50
C GLU A 61 -8.19 7.19 -11.58
N LEU A 62 -7.66 6.02 -11.92
CA LEU A 62 -6.66 5.33 -11.11
C LEU A 62 -5.35 6.11 -11.12
N SER A 63 -4.96 6.64 -9.98
CA SER A 63 -3.67 7.33 -9.82
C SER A 63 -2.56 6.31 -9.58
N PHE A 64 -1.32 6.67 -9.92
CA PHE A 64 -0.14 5.85 -9.67
C PHE A 64 0.92 6.73 -9.05
N LEU A 65 1.23 6.49 -7.77
CA LEU A 65 2.14 7.32 -6.98
C LEU A 65 3.22 6.46 -6.34
N ASN A 66 4.34 7.06 -5.99
CA ASN A 66 5.28 6.44 -5.09
C ASN A 66 4.69 6.35 -3.67
N LEU A 67 4.99 5.27 -2.96
CA LEU A 67 4.55 5.07 -1.59
C LEU A 67 5.14 6.10 -0.63
N SER A 68 6.36 6.58 -0.90
CA SER A 68 7.05 7.64 -0.15
C SER A 68 6.49 9.05 -0.40
N SER A 69 5.80 9.26 -1.52
CA SER A 69 5.26 10.55 -1.93
C SER A 69 3.75 10.50 -2.16
N PRO A 70 2.94 9.97 -1.22
CA PRO A 70 1.51 9.85 -1.41
C PRO A 70 0.84 11.17 -1.08
N ASP A 71 -0.23 11.46 -1.80
CA ASP A 71 -1.06 12.64 -1.57
C ASP A 71 -2.48 12.20 -1.17
N ASP A 72 -3.42 13.12 -1.00
CA ASP A 72 -4.78 12.79 -0.54
C ASP A 72 -5.69 12.20 -1.64
N ARG A 73 -5.16 11.80 -2.80
CA ARG A 73 -5.96 11.12 -3.82
C ARG A 73 -6.51 9.79 -3.29
N ASN A 74 -7.73 9.50 -3.72
CA ASN A 74 -8.32 8.18 -3.59
C ASN A 74 -8.01 7.35 -4.84
N ASN A 75 -8.28 6.04 -4.80
CA ASN A 75 -8.08 5.13 -5.93
C ASN A 75 -6.64 5.20 -6.49
N VAL A 76 -5.67 5.00 -5.61
CA VAL A 76 -4.24 5.07 -5.94
C VAL A 76 -3.62 3.67 -5.92
N LEU A 77 -2.82 3.36 -6.93
CA LEU A 77 -1.81 2.32 -6.89
C LEU A 77 -0.50 2.92 -6.39
N TYR A 78 0.11 2.32 -5.37
CA TYR A 78 1.38 2.79 -4.85
C TYR A 78 2.54 1.93 -5.35
N LEU A 79 3.52 2.54 -6.01
CA LEU A 79 4.81 1.91 -6.26
C LEU A 79 5.61 1.91 -4.96
N TYR A 80 6.05 0.75 -4.52
CA TYR A 80 6.93 0.65 -3.35
C TYR A 80 8.32 1.21 -3.67
N ASP A 81 8.75 2.21 -2.91
CA ASP A 81 10.04 2.89 -3.10
C ASP A 81 10.79 3.22 -1.79
N LEU A 82 10.38 2.62 -0.68
CA LEU A 82 11.07 2.74 0.60
C LEU A 82 12.35 1.87 0.64
N PRO A 83 13.39 2.26 1.41
CA PRO A 83 14.65 1.53 1.48
C PRO A 83 14.52 0.18 2.21
N GLU A 84 13.83 0.16 3.35
CA GLU A 84 13.53 -1.06 4.09
C GLU A 84 12.42 -1.84 3.37
N ARG A 85 12.43 -3.18 3.37
CA ARG A 85 11.44 -4.03 2.68
C ARG A 85 10.85 -5.07 3.64
N PRO A 86 9.52 -5.31 3.61
CA PRO A 86 8.91 -6.42 4.36
C PRO A 86 9.43 -7.78 3.92
N ASP A 87 9.50 -8.73 4.86
CA ASP A 87 9.92 -10.11 4.58
C ASP A 87 9.03 -10.78 3.51
N LEU A 88 7.75 -10.38 3.44
CA LEU A 88 6.82 -10.80 2.39
C LEU A 88 7.41 -10.66 0.96
N PHE A 89 8.23 -9.64 0.73
CA PHE A 89 8.76 -9.35 -0.61
C PHE A 89 9.83 -10.37 -1.03
N SER A 90 10.55 -10.97 -0.08
CA SER A 90 11.50 -12.04 -0.37
C SER A 90 10.82 -13.26 -1.02
N HIS A 91 9.58 -13.56 -0.63
CA HIS A 91 8.79 -14.61 -1.25
C HIS A 91 8.34 -14.25 -2.67
N LEU A 92 8.01 -12.98 -2.95
CA LEU A 92 7.72 -12.51 -4.30
C LEU A 92 8.94 -12.67 -5.22
N GLU A 93 10.11 -12.26 -4.73
CA GLU A 93 11.38 -12.38 -5.46
C GLU A 93 11.72 -13.86 -5.74
N THR A 94 11.59 -14.72 -4.72
CA THR A 94 11.79 -16.16 -4.84
C THR A 94 10.86 -16.78 -5.89
N LEU A 95 9.56 -16.49 -5.81
CA LEU A 95 8.58 -17.03 -6.76
C LEU A 95 8.72 -16.44 -8.17
N SER A 96 9.24 -15.22 -8.31
CA SER A 96 9.50 -14.62 -9.62
C SER A 96 10.70 -15.24 -10.35
N SER A 97 11.61 -15.86 -9.59
CA SER A 97 12.85 -16.47 -10.10
C SER A 97 12.80 -17.99 -10.18
N ILE A 98 11.74 -18.62 -9.67
CA ILE A 98 11.58 -20.08 -9.69
C ILE A 98 11.47 -20.56 -11.14
N GLN A 99 12.34 -21.51 -11.52
CA GLN A 99 12.34 -22.05 -12.89
C GLN A 99 11.19 -23.03 -13.11
N ASN A 100 10.92 -23.86 -12.11
CA ASN A 100 9.84 -24.81 -12.14
C ASN A 100 9.04 -24.74 -10.83
N ILE A 101 7.82 -24.23 -10.91
CA ILE A 101 6.92 -24.18 -9.75
C ILE A 101 6.56 -25.57 -9.23
N GLU A 102 6.77 -26.62 -10.02
CA GLU A 102 6.56 -28.00 -9.61
C GLU A 102 7.52 -28.49 -8.53
N GLU A 103 8.62 -27.77 -8.28
CA GLU A 103 9.55 -28.03 -7.18
C GLU A 103 8.93 -27.73 -5.81
N LEU A 104 7.86 -26.92 -5.77
CA LEU A 104 7.12 -26.67 -4.54
C LEU A 104 6.17 -27.83 -4.24
N ASP A 105 6.18 -28.29 -2.98
CA ASP A 105 5.22 -29.28 -2.50
C ASP A 105 3.79 -28.77 -2.60
N TYR A 106 2.84 -29.69 -2.74
CA TYR A 106 1.42 -29.37 -2.55
C TYR A 106 1.08 -29.22 -1.08
N PHE A 107 0.11 -28.34 -0.81
CA PHE A 107 -0.55 -28.26 0.50
C PHE A 107 -1.21 -29.60 0.81
N ASN A 108 -0.95 -30.13 1.99
CA ASN A 108 -1.39 -31.44 2.42
C ASN A 108 -2.31 -31.34 3.63
N PHE A 109 -3.61 -31.64 3.46
CA PHE A 109 -4.61 -31.58 4.52
C PHE A 109 -4.36 -32.50 5.75
N THR A 110 -3.37 -33.40 5.70
CA THR A 110 -2.96 -34.23 6.84
C THR A 110 -1.81 -33.60 7.64
N LEU A 111 -0.94 -32.84 6.97
CA LEU A 111 0.26 -32.25 7.57
C LEU A 111 0.10 -30.76 7.85
N ASP A 112 -0.66 -30.07 7.00
CA ASP A 112 -0.85 -28.64 6.99
C ASP A 112 -2.27 -28.29 7.44
N SER A 113 -2.45 -27.12 8.05
CA SER A 113 -3.77 -26.62 8.45
C SER A 113 -4.13 -25.36 7.68
N LEU A 114 -5.41 -25.26 7.28
CA LEU A 114 -5.93 -24.07 6.60
C LEU A 114 -5.83 -22.80 7.47
N SER A 115 -5.68 -22.97 8.79
CA SER A 115 -5.48 -21.88 9.75
C SER A 115 -4.14 -21.20 9.62
N ASP A 116 -3.15 -21.94 9.12
CA ASP A 116 -1.76 -21.50 9.05
C ASP A 116 -1.49 -20.74 7.75
N ILE A 117 -2.46 -20.70 6.82
CA ILE A 117 -2.37 -19.91 5.60
C ILE A 117 -2.43 -18.43 5.94
N GLU A 118 -1.31 -17.73 5.79
CA GLU A 118 -1.22 -16.28 5.95
C GLU A 118 -1.72 -15.54 4.72
N GLY A 119 -1.52 -16.11 3.54
CA GLY A 119 -1.95 -15.53 2.28
C GLY A 119 -1.62 -16.45 1.12
N TYR A 120 -1.81 -15.93 -0.07
CA TYR A 120 -1.49 -16.69 -1.27
C TYR A 120 -0.97 -15.79 -2.38
N PHE A 121 0.00 -16.35 -3.09
CA PHE A 121 0.49 -15.83 -4.35
C PHE A 121 -0.29 -16.48 -5.49
N VAL A 122 -0.48 -15.72 -6.56
CA VAL A 122 -1.05 -16.23 -7.80
C VAL A 122 -0.12 -15.86 -8.94
N LEU A 123 0.34 -16.87 -9.65
CA LEU A 123 0.99 -16.71 -10.94
C LEU A 123 -0.11 -16.81 -12.00
N PHE A 124 -0.45 -15.69 -12.62
CA PHE A 124 -1.59 -15.57 -13.53
C PHE A 124 -1.15 -15.22 -14.95
N GLY A 125 -1.64 -15.97 -15.95
CA GLY A 125 -1.35 -15.76 -17.36
C GLY A 125 -0.94 -17.05 -18.07
N THR A 126 -0.03 -16.93 -19.03
CA THR A 126 0.56 -18.05 -19.78
C THR A 126 1.99 -18.34 -19.31
N ALA A 127 2.58 -19.42 -19.82
CA ALA A 127 3.97 -19.79 -19.51
C ALA A 127 4.99 -18.70 -19.88
N THR A 128 4.73 -17.93 -20.94
CA THR A 128 5.66 -16.90 -21.45
C THR A 128 5.26 -15.48 -21.07
N ASN A 129 4.00 -15.24 -20.71
CA ASN A 129 3.52 -13.94 -20.25
C ASN A 129 2.58 -14.11 -19.07
N ASN A 130 3.11 -13.87 -17.88
CA ASN A 130 2.37 -13.93 -16.63
C ASN A 130 2.68 -12.72 -15.75
N VAL A 131 1.93 -12.62 -14.67
CA VAL A 131 2.20 -11.71 -13.57
C VAL A 131 2.01 -12.44 -12.26
N LEU A 132 2.88 -12.11 -11.31
CA LEU A 132 2.80 -12.58 -9.94
C LEU A 132 2.09 -11.52 -9.10
N PHE A 133 1.13 -11.94 -8.29
CA PHE A 133 0.49 -11.07 -7.32
C PHE A 133 0.16 -11.80 -6.03
N PHE A 134 -0.11 -11.02 -4.99
CA PHE A 134 -0.35 -11.52 -3.65
C PHE A 134 -1.69 -11.04 -3.10
N ARG A 135 -2.29 -11.91 -2.27
CA ARG A 135 -3.52 -11.64 -1.54
C ARG A 135 -3.39 -12.16 -0.10
N LYS A 136 -3.57 -11.29 0.88
CA LYS A 136 -3.62 -11.67 2.31
C LYS A 136 -4.83 -12.56 2.57
N GLN A 137 -4.62 -13.66 3.28
CA GLN A 137 -5.72 -14.47 3.77
C GLN A 137 -6.31 -13.81 5.02
N MET A 138 -7.60 -13.51 4.94
CA MET A 138 -8.36 -12.89 6.02
C MET A 138 -9.14 -13.95 6.78
N SER A 139 -9.29 -13.81 8.10
CA SER A 139 -10.01 -14.81 8.92
C SER A 139 -11.45 -15.05 8.48
N VAL A 140 -12.09 -14.06 7.83
CA VAL A 140 -13.44 -14.17 7.26
C VAL A 140 -13.53 -15.14 6.08
N ASN A 141 -12.40 -15.48 5.47
CA ASN A 141 -12.31 -16.40 4.34
C ASN A 141 -12.05 -17.85 4.78
N LEU A 142 -11.87 -18.10 6.08
CA LEU A 142 -11.67 -19.45 6.60
C LEU A 142 -12.89 -19.90 7.39
N PHE A 143 -13.49 -20.99 6.92
CA PHE A 143 -14.68 -21.59 7.48
C PHE A 143 -14.28 -22.88 8.18
N LYS A 144 -14.50 -22.93 9.50
CA LYS A 144 -14.01 -24.01 10.36
C LYS A 144 -15.14 -24.71 11.09
N ARG A 145 -14.86 -25.93 11.56
CA ARG A 145 -15.76 -26.66 12.45
C ARG A 145 -16.01 -25.90 13.75
N GLY A 146 -17.25 -25.97 14.28
CA GLY A 146 -17.68 -25.28 15.50
C GLY A 146 -18.56 -24.03 15.27
N LYS A 147 -18.81 -23.67 14.00
CA LYS A 147 -19.86 -22.71 13.61
C LYS A 147 -20.85 -23.41 12.70
N THR A 148 -22.13 -23.04 12.78
CA THR A 148 -23.17 -23.54 11.86
C THR A 148 -23.23 -22.65 10.63
N TYR A 149 -22.94 -23.23 9.46
CA TYR A 149 -22.95 -22.57 8.17
C TYR A 149 -24.09 -23.11 7.32
N LEU A 150 -25.08 -22.28 7.02
CA LEU A 150 -26.24 -22.71 6.24
C LEU A 150 -25.93 -22.68 4.74
N LYS A 151 -25.93 -23.85 4.09
CA LYS A 151 -26.00 -24.00 2.63
C LYS A 151 -27.40 -24.40 2.19
N ARG A 152 -27.84 -23.91 1.03
CA ARG A 152 -29.12 -24.29 0.45
C ARG A 152 -29.15 -25.81 0.20
N LEU A 153 -30.19 -26.47 0.70
CA LEU A 153 -30.49 -27.86 0.38
C LEU A 153 -31.53 -27.92 -0.76
N HIS A 154 -32.72 -27.35 -0.54
CA HIS A 154 -33.82 -27.22 -1.51
C HIS A 154 -34.65 -25.96 -1.23
N ASP A 155 -35.56 -25.57 -2.14
CA ASP A 155 -36.53 -24.45 -2.08
C ASP A 155 -36.37 -23.46 -0.92
N SER A 156 -36.82 -23.83 0.29
CA SER A 156 -36.77 -23.03 1.51
C SER A 156 -35.96 -23.66 2.66
N GLN A 157 -35.27 -24.79 2.42
CA GLN A 157 -34.54 -25.55 3.43
C GLN A 157 -33.02 -25.34 3.32
N PHE A 158 -32.38 -25.19 4.48
CA PHE A 158 -30.94 -25.13 4.61
C PHE A 158 -30.41 -26.39 5.29
N THR A 159 -29.17 -26.76 4.95
CA THR A 159 -28.37 -27.74 5.67
C THR A 159 -27.05 -27.11 6.09
N ASP A 160 -26.32 -27.76 6.99
CA ASP A 160 -25.04 -27.26 7.50
C ASP A 160 -23.85 -27.64 6.58
N VAL A 161 -22.72 -26.94 6.72
CA VAL A 161 -21.44 -27.30 6.10
C VAL A 161 -20.53 -27.91 7.16
N GLN A 162 -20.25 -29.21 7.05
CA GLN A 162 -19.48 -29.98 8.05
C GLN A 162 -17.96 -29.96 7.80
N ASP A 163 -17.55 -29.58 6.60
CA ASP A 163 -16.15 -29.53 6.18
C ASP A 163 -15.55 -28.15 6.42
N GLU A 164 -14.25 -28.12 6.70
CA GLU A 164 -13.50 -26.88 6.67
C GLU A 164 -13.25 -26.47 5.22
N PHE A 165 -13.40 -25.19 4.92
CA PHE A 165 -13.17 -24.70 3.57
C PHE A 165 -12.59 -23.29 3.55
N LEU A 166 -11.88 -23.02 2.48
CA LEU A 166 -11.21 -21.77 2.21
C LEU A 166 -11.96 -21.02 1.10
N ARG A 167 -12.27 -19.76 1.33
CA ARG A 167 -12.75 -18.84 0.29
C ARG A 167 -11.56 -18.12 -0.34
N ILE A 168 -11.38 -18.30 -1.63
CA ILE A 168 -10.47 -17.50 -2.46
C ILE A 168 -11.33 -16.49 -3.24
N ASP A 169 -10.89 -15.23 -3.30
CA ASP A 169 -11.55 -14.17 -4.07
C ASP A 169 -10.63 -13.58 -5.14
N GLY A 170 -11.23 -12.92 -6.14
CA GLY A 170 -10.53 -12.21 -7.20
C GLY A 170 -9.82 -10.91 -6.78
N LYS A 171 -9.73 -10.60 -5.48
CA LYS A 171 -9.08 -9.37 -5.01
C LYS A 171 -7.58 -9.58 -4.95
N ILE A 172 -6.86 -8.48 -5.12
CA ILE A 172 -5.40 -8.45 -5.19
C ILE A 172 -4.93 -7.32 -4.26
N ASP A 173 -3.94 -7.61 -3.42
CA ASP A 173 -3.37 -6.61 -2.52
C ASP A 173 -2.09 -5.98 -3.10
N LEU A 174 -1.25 -6.81 -3.72
CA LEU A 174 0.06 -6.43 -4.26
C LEU A 174 0.32 -7.12 -5.60
N PHE A 175 0.98 -6.44 -6.53
CA PHE A 175 1.57 -7.03 -7.74
C PHE A 175 3.09 -7.00 -7.65
N TYR A 176 3.71 -7.96 -8.31
CA TYR A 176 5.15 -7.98 -8.56
C TYR A 176 5.40 -8.02 -10.06
N VAL A 177 5.93 -6.92 -10.60
CA VAL A 177 6.16 -6.72 -12.04
C VAL A 177 7.55 -6.14 -12.25
N ASP A 178 8.36 -6.76 -13.10
CA ASP A 178 9.71 -6.30 -13.47
C ASP A 178 10.54 -5.86 -12.25
N SER A 179 10.57 -6.67 -11.19
CA SER A 179 11.27 -6.38 -9.92
C SER A 179 10.73 -5.17 -9.13
N ASN A 180 9.52 -4.71 -9.43
CA ASN A 180 8.83 -3.65 -8.70
C ASN A 180 7.62 -4.24 -7.97
N VAL A 181 7.34 -3.74 -6.76
CA VAL A 181 6.11 -4.05 -6.03
C VAL A 181 5.12 -2.90 -6.22
N VAL A 182 3.94 -3.20 -6.77
CA VAL A 182 2.83 -2.26 -6.91
C VAL A 182 1.72 -2.64 -5.96
N ILE A 183 1.37 -1.73 -5.07
CA ILE A 183 0.44 -1.92 -3.96
C ILE A 183 -0.93 -1.40 -4.38
N TRP A 184 -1.90 -2.30 -4.46
CA TRP A 184 -3.28 -1.92 -4.67
C TRP A 184 -4.02 -1.71 -3.34
N ASN A 185 -3.66 -2.45 -2.31
CA ASN A 185 -4.28 -2.36 -0.99
C ASN A 185 -3.27 -2.04 0.11
N VAL A 186 -2.91 -0.76 0.22
CA VAL A 186 -1.92 -0.28 1.21
C VAL A 186 -2.33 -0.58 2.65
N LYS A 187 -3.64 -0.64 2.94
CA LYS A 187 -4.15 -0.94 4.29
C LYS A 187 -3.80 -2.34 4.76
N ILE A 188 -3.56 -3.29 3.85
CA ILE A 188 -3.13 -4.64 4.22
C ILE A 188 -1.67 -4.62 4.66
N LEU A 189 -0.80 -3.91 3.94
CA LEU A 189 0.58 -3.70 4.39
C LEU A 189 0.60 -2.95 5.73
N GLU A 190 -0.10 -1.82 5.87
CA GLU A 190 -0.14 -1.03 7.13
C GLU A 190 -0.53 -1.85 8.38
N ARG A 191 -1.22 -2.99 8.23
CA ARG A 191 -1.67 -3.83 9.34
C ARG A 191 -0.85 -5.09 9.56
N HIS A 192 0.04 -5.45 8.63
CA HIS A 192 0.72 -6.75 8.59
C HIS A 192 2.18 -6.59 8.13
N TYR A 193 2.96 -7.68 8.15
CA TYR A 193 4.29 -7.75 7.52
C TYR A 193 5.25 -6.62 7.91
N GLU A 194 5.40 -6.38 9.22
CA GLU A 194 6.37 -5.42 9.78
C GLU A 194 6.22 -3.97 9.29
N PHE A 195 5.27 -3.68 8.40
CA PHE A 195 5.24 -2.41 7.68
C PHE A 195 4.94 -1.24 8.60
N ARG A 196 4.26 -1.50 9.72
CA ARG A 196 4.11 -0.52 10.79
C ARG A 196 5.48 -0.04 11.31
N TYR A 197 6.41 -0.96 11.54
CA TYR A 197 7.76 -0.62 11.99
C TYR A 197 8.52 0.16 10.92
N ILE A 198 8.44 -0.26 9.65
CA ILE A 198 9.02 0.48 8.51
C ILE A 198 8.51 1.93 8.50
N MET A 199 7.20 2.13 8.66
CA MET A 199 6.60 3.47 8.69
C MET A 199 7.02 4.29 9.91
N GLU A 200 7.17 3.66 11.09
CA GLU A 200 7.71 4.31 12.30
C GLU A 200 9.17 4.73 12.10
N ASN A 201 9.97 3.92 11.40
CA ASN A 201 11.36 4.20 11.06
C ASN A 201 11.48 5.38 10.08
N GLU A 202 10.68 5.38 9.02
CA GLU A 202 10.58 6.50 8.05
C GLU A 202 10.12 7.81 8.71
N ALA A 203 9.14 7.74 9.63
CA ALA A 203 8.70 8.90 10.39
C ALA A 203 9.82 9.46 11.28
N THR A 204 10.63 8.58 11.88
CA THR A 204 11.78 8.98 12.70
C THR A 204 12.85 9.69 11.87
N GLN A 205 13.21 9.14 10.71
CA GLN A 205 14.14 9.78 9.77
C GLN A 205 13.63 11.14 9.30
N THR A 206 12.32 11.26 9.04
CA THR A 206 11.69 12.53 8.67
C THR A 206 11.83 13.58 9.78
N LEU A 207 11.69 13.19 11.06
CA LEU A 207 11.90 14.10 12.19
C LEU A 207 13.35 14.55 12.31
N GLU A 208 14.32 13.68 12.03
CA GLU A 208 15.74 14.05 11.98
C GLU A 208 16.01 15.08 10.88
N GLN A 209 15.42 14.91 9.69
CA GLN A 209 15.51 15.88 8.60
C GLN A 209 14.87 17.23 8.98
N ILE A 210 13.69 17.21 9.59
CA ILE A 210 13.02 18.43 10.09
C ILE A 210 13.89 19.13 11.14
N SER A 211 14.51 18.35 12.05
CA SER A 211 15.43 18.89 13.06
C SER A 211 16.60 19.63 12.41
N GLY A 212 17.16 19.08 11.33
CA GLY A 212 18.28 19.67 10.61
C GLY A 212 17.98 21.01 9.92
N LEU A 213 16.69 21.33 9.70
CA LEU A 213 16.29 22.65 9.18
C LEU A 213 16.40 23.76 10.24
N GLU A 214 16.45 23.41 11.51
CA GLU A 214 16.49 24.35 12.65
C GLU A 214 15.36 25.40 12.66
N ILE A 215 14.22 25.11 12.01
CA ILE A 215 13.06 26.03 11.90
C ILE A 215 12.06 25.91 13.06
N LEU A 216 12.21 24.92 13.95
CA LEU A 216 11.30 24.67 15.08
C LEU A 216 11.95 24.98 16.43
N GLU A 217 11.17 25.55 17.34
CA GLU A 217 11.59 25.78 18.73
C GLU A 217 11.35 24.54 19.61
N ASN A 218 10.23 23.86 19.40
CA ASN A 218 9.78 22.72 20.21
C ASN A 218 9.50 21.48 19.36
N LEU A 219 10.54 20.90 18.73
CA LEU A 219 10.42 19.70 17.89
C LEU A 219 9.82 18.51 18.63
N ASP A 220 10.13 18.36 19.92
CA ASP A 220 9.74 17.20 20.76
C ASP A 220 8.23 16.94 20.74
N VAL A 221 7.40 17.97 20.53
CA VAL A 221 5.93 17.83 20.45
C VAL A 221 5.46 17.00 19.25
N LEU A 222 6.28 16.89 18.19
CA LEU A 222 6.02 16.00 17.07
C LEU A 222 6.38 14.56 17.41
N SER A 223 7.49 14.35 18.12
CA SER A 223 7.94 13.04 18.61
C SER A 223 6.90 12.41 19.55
N GLU A 224 6.27 13.20 20.42
CA GLU A 224 5.19 12.74 21.31
C GLU A 224 3.97 12.18 20.55
N ARG A 225 3.76 12.59 19.29
CA ARG A 225 2.66 12.12 18.44
C ARG A 225 3.00 10.93 17.56
N VAL A 226 4.20 10.37 17.67
CA VAL A 226 4.59 9.14 16.94
C VAL A 226 3.80 7.91 17.44
N SER A 227 3.07 8.01 18.56
CA SER A 227 2.10 6.99 18.97
C SER A 227 0.75 7.04 18.23
N ASP A 228 0.44 8.17 17.58
CA ASP A 228 -0.78 8.34 16.79
C ASP A 228 -0.55 7.82 15.36
N VAL A 229 -1.14 6.66 15.05
CA VAL A 229 -1.01 6.00 13.74
C VAL A 229 -1.36 6.93 12.57
N SER A 230 -2.34 7.83 12.76
CA SER A 230 -2.74 8.77 11.70
C SER A 230 -1.69 9.85 11.47
N PHE A 231 -0.99 10.26 12.53
CA PHE A 231 0.10 11.23 12.49
C PHE A 231 1.38 10.59 11.97
N VAL A 232 1.78 9.41 12.46
CA VAL A 232 2.92 8.64 11.92
C VAL A 232 2.76 8.46 10.43
N ARG A 233 1.56 8.07 10.00
CA ARG A 233 1.27 7.91 8.58
C ARG A 233 1.43 9.23 7.83
N LYS A 234 1.00 10.38 8.34
CA LYS A 234 1.21 11.66 7.64
C LYS A 234 2.69 12.06 7.62
N LEU A 235 3.40 11.82 8.72
CA LEU A 235 4.80 12.17 8.92
C LEU A 235 5.73 11.32 8.05
N SER A 236 5.56 10.00 8.03
CA SER A 236 6.30 9.08 7.14
C SER A 236 5.98 9.29 5.66
N LYS A 237 4.90 10.01 5.37
CA LYS A 237 4.47 10.40 4.03
C LYS A 237 4.89 11.80 3.66
N ILE A 238 5.50 12.55 4.59
CA ILE A 238 6.21 13.76 4.18
C ILE A 238 7.29 13.27 3.27
N ALA A 239 7.10 13.59 2.00
CA ALA A 239 7.97 13.13 0.94
C ALA A 239 9.41 13.42 1.39
N SER A 240 10.21 12.38 1.60
CA SER A 240 11.62 12.52 1.96
C SER A 240 12.40 13.29 0.87
N ASN A 241 11.76 13.50 -0.29
CA ASN A 241 12.17 14.32 -1.42
C ASN A 241 11.39 15.65 -1.55
N SER A 242 10.66 16.08 -0.52
CA SER A 242 9.93 17.34 -0.56
C SER A 242 10.89 18.50 -0.84
N PRO A 243 10.57 19.38 -1.81
CA PRO A 243 11.46 20.49 -2.16
C PRO A 243 11.68 21.44 -0.97
N VAL A 244 10.78 21.43 0.03
CA VAL A 244 10.89 22.26 1.23
C VAL A 244 12.18 21.97 2.01
N PHE A 245 12.64 20.72 2.05
CA PHE A 245 13.90 20.36 2.72
C PHE A 245 15.14 20.94 2.03
N THR A 246 15.02 21.41 0.79
CA THR A 246 16.13 22.03 0.03
C THR A 246 16.23 23.53 0.24
N LEU A 247 15.22 24.14 0.89
CA LEU A 247 15.14 25.58 1.07
C LEU A 247 15.94 26.04 2.31
N PRO A 248 16.55 27.24 2.27
CA PRO A 248 17.12 27.85 3.46
C PRO A 248 16.05 28.08 4.53
N ALA A 249 16.40 27.85 5.80
CA ALA A 249 15.52 28.07 6.95
C ALA A 249 14.89 29.48 6.95
N SER A 250 15.67 30.51 6.64
CA SER A 250 15.19 31.89 6.56
C SER A 250 14.11 32.10 5.50
N SER A 251 14.21 31.43 4.35
CA SER A 251 13.21 31.49 3.28
C SER A 251 11.89 30.86 3.73
N ILE A 252 11.95 29.73 4.42
CA ILE A 252 10.76 29.05 4.98
C ILE A 252 10.09 29.97 6.00
N ILE A 253 10.85 30.50 6.97
CA ILE A 253 10.32 31.39 8.00
C ILE A 253 9.70 32.65 7.39
N GLN A 254 10.37 33.27 6.42
CA GLN A 254 9.84 34.45 5.73
C GLN A 254 8.54 34.15 5.00
N PHE A 255 8.46 33.02 4.29
CA PHE A 255 7.24 32.57 3.62
C PHE A 255 6.09 32.38 4.60
N VAL A 256 6.33 31.67 5.71
CA VAL A 256 5.29 31.42 6.73
C VAL A 256 4.76 32.73 7.32
N ARG A 257 5.64 33.70 7.58
CA ARG A 257 5.27 35.02 8.11
C ARG A 257 4.49 35.89 7.13
N SER A 258 4.86 35.86 5.84
CA SER A 258 4.19 36.66 4.81
C SER A 258 2.89 36.03 4.30
N HIS A 259 2.71 34.73 4.52
CA HIS A 259 1.52 34.01 4.08
C HIS A 259 0.31 34.36 4.96
N SER A 260 -0.76 34.83 4.31
CA SER A 260 -1.99 35.32 4.96
C SER A 260 -2.63 34.31 5.92
N ILE A 261 -2.58 33.02 5.57
CA ILE A 261 -3.15 31.95 6.37
C ILE A 261 -2.16 31.34 7.39
N LEU A 262 -0.90 31.07 7.00
CA LEU A 262 0.04 30.35 7.86
C LEU A 262 0.43 31.15 9.10
N SER A 263 0.55 32.48 8.96
CA SER A 263 0.84 33.39 10.07
C SER A 263 -0.22 33.36 11.18
N GLU A 264 -1.46 32.95 10.89
CA GLU A 264 -2.51 32.77 11.89
C GLU A 264 -2.38 31.45 12.66
N TYR A 265 -1.71 30.45 12.08
CA TYR A 265 -1.58 29.10 12.64
C TYR A 265 -0.29 28.87 13.40
N PHE A 266 0.74 29.67 13.14
CA PHE A 266 2.05 29.51 13.74
C PHE A 266 2.38 30.67 14.67
N ARG A 267 2.81 30.33 15.88
CA ARG A 267 3.50 31.27 16.76
C ARG A 267 5.00 31.17 16.51
N PHE A 268 5.71 32.23 16.85
CA PHE A 268 7.16 32.27 16.75
C PHE A 268 7.78 32.49 18.12
N ASN A 269 9.02 32.04 18.27
CA ASN A 269 9.82 32.36 19.45
C ASN A 269 10.15 33.88 19.50
N ASN A 270 10.76 34.32 20.60
CA ASN A 270 11.11 35.74 20.79
C ASN A 270 12.04 36.31 19.70
N GLY A 271 12.87 35.47 19.08
CA GLY A 271 13.76 35.85 17.99
C GLY A 271 13.09 35.90 16.61
N GLU A 272 11.80 35.52 16.54
CA GLU A 272 11.00 35.40 15.31
C GLU A 272 11.65 34.56 14.19
N ASN A 273 12.52 33.63 14.57
CA ASN A 273 13.29 32.80 13.64
C ASN A 273 12.93 31.31 13.71
N LYS A 274 12.10 30.91 14.67
CA LYS A 274 11.61 29.53 14.83
C LYS A 274 10.12 29.50 15.09
N ILE A 275 9.47 28.49 14.51
CA ILE A 275 8.04 28.20 14.66
C ILE A 275 7.82 27.37 15.94
N MET A 276 6.75 27.70 16.65
CA MET A 276 6.26 26.96 17.82
C MET A 276 5.00 26.16 17.48
N LEU A 277 5.00 24.87 17.78
CA LEU A 277 3.96 23.90 17.41
C LEU A 277 3.09 23.46 18.60
N ASP A 278 2.66 24.41 19.42
CA ASP A 278 1.99 24.17 20.72
C ASP A 278 0.62 23.49 20.62
N THR A 279 0.01 23.44 19.43
CA THR A 279 -1.33 22.86 19.22
C THR A 279 -1.31 21.74 18.18
N LYS A 280 -2.24 20.79 18.29
CA LYS A 280 -2.45 19.78 17.24
C LYS A 280 -2.71 20.41 15.87
N LYS A 281 -3.41 21.56 15.84
CA LYS A 281 -3.70 22.28 14.60
C LYS A 281 -2.42 22.83 13.98
N SER A 282 -1.57 23.50 14.74
CA SER A 282 -0.26 24.00 14.23
C SER A 282 0.61 22.85 13.74
N GLN A 283 0.64 21.71 14.45
CA GLN A 283 1.41 20.54 14.02
C GLN A 283 0.88 19.97 12.70
N ASP A 284 -0.43 19.81 12.54
CA ASP A 284 -1.03 19.32 11.30
C ASP A 284 -0.81 20.30 10.11
N TRP A 285 -0.85 21.61 10.37
CA TRP A 285 -0.52 22.64 9.37
C TRP A 285 0.97 22.64 9.01
N PHE A 286 1.84 22.32 9.96
CA PHE A 286 3.27 22.18 9.71
C PHE A 286 3.54 21.01 8.75
N LEU A 287 2.87 19.86 8.92
CA LEU A 287 3.03 18.76 7.97
C LEU A 287 2.62 19.15 6.54
N LYS A 288 1.56 19.94 6.37
CA LYS A 288 1.14 20.49 5.06
C LYS A 288 2.19 21.42 4.47
N LEU A 289 2.82 22.25 5.31
CA LEU A 289 3.91 23.12 4.88
C LEU A 289 5.06 22.27 4.36
N MET A 290 5.48 21.28 5.13
CA MET A 290 6.56 20.36 4.76
C MET A 290 6.23 19.52 3.52
N ASN A 291 4.95 19.27 3.26
CA ASN A 291 4.48 18.59 2.05
C ASN A 291 4.44 19.48 0.80
N ASP A 292 4.73 20.78 0.89
CA ASP A 292 4.59 21.72 -0.23
C ASP A 292 3.12 21.85 -0.70
N ASP A 293 2.16 21.89 0.23
CA ASP A 293 0.72 21.94 -0.11
C ASP A 293 0.23 23.36 -0.43
N PHE A 294 1.06 24.39 -0.22
CA PHE A 294 0.70 25.80 -0.41
C PHE A 294 1.19 26.31 -1.76
N LEU A 295 0.28 26.41 -2.72
CA LEU A 295 0.59 26.83 -4.08
C LEU A 295 0.14 28.27 -4.33
N HIS A 296 0.86 28.94 -5.22
CA HIS A 296 0.52 30.28 -5.69
C HIS A 296 0.29 30.25 -7.21
N SER A 297 -0.89 30.69 -7.64
CA SER A 297 -1.22 30.83 -9.06
C SER A 297 -0.61 32.11 -9.62
N GLN A 298 0.35 31.96 -10.53
CA GLN A 298 0.95 33.10 -11.24
C GLN A 298 -0.04 33.85 -12.14
N LEU A 299 -1.17 33.24 -12.50
CA LEU A 299 -2.16 33.85 -13.39
C LEU A 299 -3.17 34.74 -12.64
N THR A 300 -3.56 34.31 -11.45
CA THR A 300 -4.65 34.95 -10.68
C THR A 300 -4.17 35.56 -9.36
N ASP A 301 -2.89 35.41 -9.04
CA ASP A 301 -2.27 35.76 -7.77
C ASP A 301 -2.96 35.14 -6.53
N PHE A 302 -3.75 34.08 -6.73
CA PHE A 302 -4.43 33.39 -5.63
C PHE A 302 -3.55 32.32 -5.00
N HIS A 303 -3.72 32.17 -3.69
CA HIS A 303 -3.11 31.10 -2.91
C HIS A 303 -4.08 29.94 -2.77
N TYR A 304 -3.57 28.74 -2.96
CA TYR A 304 -4.31 27.50 -2.85
C TYR A 304 -3.64 26.60 -1.83
N GLN A 305 -4.46 25.83 -1.12
CA GLN A 305 -3.99 24.65 -0.43
C GLN A 305 -4.42 23.44 -1.25
N THR A 306 -3.48 22.71 -1.84
CA THR A 306 -3.78 21.49 -2.58
C THR A 306 -3.19 20.28 -1.88
N PRO A 307 -4.02 19.30 -1.49
CA PRO A 307 -3.51 18.09 -0.87
C PRO A 307 -3.11 17.04 -1.91
N ALA A 308 -3.30 17.31 -3.20
CA ALA A 308 -2.91 16.49 -4.32
C ALA A 308 -2.33 17.36 -5.44
N LYS A 309 -1.16 16.98 -5.98
CA LYS A 309 -0.44 17.79 -6.97
C LYS A 309 0.38 16.93 -7.91
N ASP A 310 0.40 17.32 -9.18
CA ASP A 310 1.30 16.76 -10.18
C ASP A 310 2.40 17.79 -10.47
N LYS A 311 3.65 17.35 -10.47
CA LYS A 311 4.77 18.14 -10.98
C LYS A 311 4.74 18.04 -12.51
N LEU A 312 4.75 19.19 -13.18
CA LEU A 312 4.79 19.28 -14.65
C LEU A 312 6.20 19.02 -15.20
#